data_AF-A0A2I1HVD8-F1
#
_entry.id   AF-A0A2I1HVD8-F1
#
_cell.length_a   1.000
_cell.length_b   1.000
_cell.length_c   1.000
_cell.angle_alpha   90.00
_cell.angle_beta   90.00
_cell.angle_gamma   90.00
#
_symmetry.space_group_name_H-M   'P 1'
#
loop_
_entity.id
_entity.type
_entity.pdbx_description
1 polymer ?
#
loop_
_entity_poly.entity_id
_entity_poly.type
_entity_poly.pdbx_seq_one_letter_code
_entity_poly.pdbx_strand_id
1 'polypeptide(L)'
;MQDRINTKALAYVQRREERCLGKVSPNTYLWSCKKGHQWEDLLHKKFPLQKPKFLEGLHLDGYNEELGLAFEYSGSQHYQIVPFFHPQRQMNLDAQIWRN
;
A
#
# COMPACT_ATOMS: atom_id res chain seq x y z
N MET A 1 23.64 -19.44 12.92
CA MET A 1 23.47 -19.04 11.51
C MET A 1 22.75 -17.70 11.53
N GLN A 2 23.46 -16.59 11.79
CA GLN A 2 22.87 -15.26 11.75
C GLN A 2 22.66 -14.90 10.28
N ASP A 3 21.42 -15.04 9.80
CA ASP A 3 21.05 -14.47 8.51
C ASP A 3 21.33 -12.98 8.54
N ARG A 4 22.20 -12.55 7.63
CA ARG A 4 22.65 -11.17 7.48
C ARG A 4 21.44 -10.30 7.16
N ILE A 5 20.81 -9.73 8.19
CA ILE A 5 19.84 -8.65 8.02
C ILE A 5 20.58 -7.56 7.25
N ASN A 6 20.11 -7.29 6.03
CA ASN A 6 20.71 -6.34 5.10
C ASN A 6 20.89 -4.98 5.82
N THR A 7 22.07 -4.37 5.70
CA THR A 7 22.41 -3.07 6.32
C THR A 7 21.40 -1.97 5.97
N LYS A 8 20.75 -2.03 4.79
CA LYS A 8 19.66 -1.12 4.41
C LYS A 8 18.36 -1.37 5.19
N ALA A 9 18.07 -2.62 5.52
CA ALA A 9 16.91 -2.99 6.34
C ALA A 9 17.11 -2.53 7.79
N LEU A 10 18.33 -2.65 8.33
CA LEU A 10 18.68 -2.11 9.65
C LEU A 10 18.57 -0.57 9.71
N ALA A 11 18.98 0.14 8.66
CA ALA A 11 18.86 1.60 8.59
C ALA A 11 17.39 2.08 8.52
N TYR A 12 16.51 1.29 7.90
CA TYR A 12 15.07 1.56 7.87
C TYR A 12 14.42 1.39 9.27
N VAL A 13 14.79 0.32 9.97
CA VAL A 13 14.36 0.00 11.35
C VAL A 13 14.64 1.11 12.35
N GLN A 14 15.85 1.67 12.31
CA GLN A 14 16.28 2.68 13.26
C GLN A 14 15.41 3.94 13.25
N ARG A 15 14.66 4.19 12.17
CA ARG A 15 13.79 5.37 12.03
C ARG A 15 12.38 5.17 12.60
N ARG A 16 11.95 3.93 12.90
CA ARG A 16 10.54 3.65 13.24
C ARG A 16 10.29 2.85 14.54
N GLU A 17 11.32 2.54 15.32
CA GLU A 17 11.21 1.64 16.49
C GLU A 17 10.57 0.26 16.15
N GLU A 18 10.75 -0.21 14.92
CA GLU A 18 10.18 -1.46 14.41
C GLU A 18 11.18 -2.62 14.57
N ARG A 19 10.70 -3.87 14.64
CA ARG A 19 11.54 -5.08 14.70
C ARG A 19 11.36 -5.88 13.41
N CYS A 20 12.49 -6.24 12.76
CA CYS A 20 12.52 -7.23 11.69
C CYS A 20 12.26 -8.62 12.26
N LEU A 21 11.25 -9.34 11.76
CA LEU A 21 10.96 -10.72 12.14
C LEU A 21 11.68 -11.73 11.22
N GLY A 22 11.91 -11.38 9.96
CA GLY A 22 12.63 -12.23 9.03
C GLY A 22 12.37 -11.88 7.57
N LYS A 23 13.09 -12.54 6.67
CA LYS A 23 12.86 -12.46 5.23
C LYS A 23 11.84 -13.54 4.83
N VAL A 24 10.73 -13.15 4.22
CA VAL A 24 9.66 -14.08 3.81
C VAL A 24 9.67 -14.36 2.30
N SER A 25 10.26 -13.47 1.50
CA SER A 25 10.49 -13.68 0.06
C SER A 25 11.80 -13.00 -0.38
N PRO A 26 12.30 -13.23 -1.61
CA PRO A 26 13.48 -12.52 -2.14
C PRO A 26 13.46 -11.01 -1.92
N ASN A 27 12.28 -10.38 -1.98
CA ASN A 27 12.07 -8.93 -1.85
C ASN A 27 11.17 -8.54 -0.68
N THR A 28 10.71 -9.48 0.15
CA THR A 28 9.74 -9.21 1.20
C THR A 28 10.31 -9.53 2.57
N TYR A 29 10.18 -8.59 3.50
CA TYR A 29 10.51 -8.78 4.91
C TYR A 29 9.27 -8.67 5.76
N LEU A 30 9.18 -9.50 6.78
CA LEU A 30 8.14 -9.44 7.79
C LEU A 30 8.61 -8.55 8.94
N TRP A 31 7.76 -7.61 9.33
CA TRP A 31 8.02 -6.63 10.37
C TRP A 31 7.02 -6.76 11.50
N SER A 32 7.40 -6.26 12.67
CA SER A 32 6.50 -6.06 13.80
C SER A 32 6.78 -4.77 14.55
N CYS A 33 5.75 -4.07 15.02
CA CYS A 33 5.92 -2.96 15.96
C CYS A 33 5.72 -3.41 17.42
N LYS A 34 6.05 -2.52 18.38
CA LYS A 34 5.84 -2.75 19.83
C LYS A 34 4.38 -3.05 20.20
N LYS A 35 3.41 -2.64 19.38
CA LYS A 35 1.97 -2.91 19.58
C LYS A 35 1.52 -4.26 19.02
N GLY A 36 2.42 -5.03 18.39
CA GLY A 36 2.12 -6.37 17.86
C GLY A 36 1.56 -6.40 16.43
N HIS A 37 1.40 -5.25 15.76
CA HIS A 37 1.05 -5.26 14.33
C HIS A 37 2.18 -5.88 13.52
N GLN A 38 1.84 -6.72 12.54
CA GLN A 38 2.78 -7.31 11.60
C GLN A 38 2.44 -6.89 10.18
N TRP A 39 3.46 -6.66 9.36
CA TRP A 39 3.26 -6.39 7.94
C TRP A 39 4.46 -6.85 7.13
N GLU A 40 4.18 -7.15 5.88
CA GLU A 40 5.19 -7.46 4.87
C GLU A 40 5.60 -6.16 4.17
N ASP A 41 6.89 -5.84 4.18
CA ASP A 41 7.45 -4.72 3.42
C ASP A 41 8.16 -5.26 2.18
N LEU A 42 7.77 -4.72 1.03
CA LEU A 42 8.45 -4.91 -0.24
C LEU A 42 9.68 -4.00 -0.23
N LEU A 43 10.83 -4.58 0.10
CA LEU A 43 12.13 -3.93 0.25
C LEU A 43 12.34 -2.67 -0.61
N HIS A 44 12.45 -1.52 0.06
CA HIS A 44 13.07 -0.29 -0.46
C HIS A 44 12.55 0.22 -1.80
N LYS A 45 11.39 -0.24 -2.26
CA LYS A 45 10.78 0.23 -3.50
C LYS A 45 9.89 1.42 -3.18
N LYS A 46 10.15 2.53 -3.87
CA LYS A 46 9.28 3.69 -3.80
C LYS A 46 8.07 3.42 -4.67
N PHE A 47 6.89 3.69 -4.14
CA PHE A 47 5.64 3.73 -4.89
C PHE A 47 5.19 5.19 -4.97
N PRO A 48 5.79 6.01 -5.86
CA PRO A 48 5.33 7.38 -6.07
C PRO A 48 3.89 7.40 -6.59
N LEU A 49 3.17 8.47 -6.24
CA LEU A 49 1.90 8.83 -6.86
C LEU A 49 2.10 8.89 -8.38
N GLN A 50 1.22 8.23 -9.13
CA GLN A 50 1.26 8.26 -10.60
C GLN A 50 -0.01 8.83 -11.20
N LYS A 51 0.16 9.58 -12.29
CA LYS A 51 -0.92 10.22 -13.03
C LYS A 51 -0.89 9.87 -14.52
N PRO A 52 -1.03 8.59 -14.89
CA PRO A 52 -0.90 8.17 -16.28
C PRO A 52 -2.00 8.79 -17.15
N LYS A 53 -1.66 9.20 -18.38
CA LYS A 53 -2.62 9.82 -19.31
C LYS A 53 -3.81 8.91 -19.64
N PHE A 54 -3.60 7.59 -19.62
CA PHE A 54 -4.64 6.60 -19.91
C PHE A 54 -5.68 6.46 -18.78
N LEU A 55 -5.42 7.03 -17.59
CA LEU A 55 -6.37 7.02 -16.48
C LEU A 55 -7.38 8.19 -16.53
N GLU A 56 -7.43 8.95 -17.63
CA GLU A 56 -8.46 9.97 -17.89
C GLU A 56 -8.64 10.98 -16.73
N GLY A 57 -7.53 11.38 -16.10
CA GLY A 57 -7.52 12.32 -14.97
C GLY A 57 -7.54 11.68 -13.58
N LEU A 58 -7.59 10.34 -13.50
CA LEU A 58 -7.41 9.58 -12.25
C LEU A 58 -5.92 9.32 -11.97
N HIS A 59 -5.62 8.98 -10.71
CA HIS A 59 -4.27 8.75 -10.22
C HIS A 59 -4.18 7.42 -9.45
N LEU A 60 -3.02 6.79 -9.49
CA LEU A 60 -2.69 5.67 -8.61
C LEU A 60 -2.02 6.23 -7.35
N ASP A 61 -2.45 5.76 -6.18
CA ASP A 61 -1.85 6.17 -4.90
C ASP A 61 -0.37 5.78 -4.80
N GLY A 62 0.00 4.68 -5.46
CA GLY A 62 1.41 4.35 -5.65
C GLY A 62 1.63 3.33 -6.77
N TYR A 63 2.64 3.57 -7.60
CA TYR A 63 3.10 2.61 -8.60
C TYR A 63 4.63 2.52 -8.62
N ASN A 64 5.13 1.29 -8.68
CA ASN A 64 6.54 1.00 -8.85
C ASN A 64 6.77 0.32 -10.20
N GLU A 65 7.48 1.02 -11.10
CA GLU A 65 7.75 0.56 -12.46
C GLU A 65 8.62 -0.71 -12.49
N GLU A 66 9.62 -0.81 -11.62
CA GLU A 66 10.52 -1.97 -11.57
C GLU A 66 9.80 -3.26 -11.16
N LEU A 67 8.83 -3.16 -10.25
CA LEU A 67 8.01 -4.28 -9.82
C LEU A 67 6.79 -4.50 -10.73
N GLY A 68 6.45 -3.54 -11.59
CA GLY A 68 5.19 -3.54 -12.33
C GLY A 68 3.95 -3.57 -11.43
N LEU A 69 4.06 -3.05 -10.20
CA LEU A 69 3.02 -3.15 -9.16
C LEU A 69 2.44 -1.77 -8.84
N ALA A 70 1.12 -1.69 -8.78
CA ALA A 70 0.38 -0.54 -8.29
C ALA A 70 -0.42 -0.89 -7.03
N PHE A 71 -0.72 0.10 -6.19
CA PHE A 71 -1.76 0.01 -5.17
C PHE A 71 -2.65 1.25 -5.19
N GLU A 72 -3.87 1.09 -4.67
CA GLU A 72 -4.84 2.14 -4.44
C GLU A 72 -5.41 1.97 -3.02
N TYR A 73 -5.50 3.06 -2.27
CA TYR A 73 -6.09 3.10 -0.95
C TYR A 73 -7.61 3.27 -1.09
N SER A 74 -8.36 2.26 -0.67
CA SER A 74 -9.81 2.33 -0.63
C SER A 74 -10.27 3.29 0.48
N GLY A 75 -10.53 4.54 0.11
CA GLY A 75 -11.08 5.55 1.01
C GLY A 75 -12.52 5.26 1.45
N SER A 76 -12.98 6.01 2.45
CA SER A 76 -14.30 5.78 3.07
C SER A 76 -15.48 5.85 2.08
N GLN A 77 -15.32 6.57 0.96
CA GLN A 77 -16.32 6.65 -0.09
C GLN A 77 -16.72 5.27 -0.65
N HIS A 78 -15.86 4.27 -0.58
CA HIS A 78 -16.18 2.93 -1.07
C HIS A 78 -17.04 2.10 -0.11
N TYR A 79 -17.18 2.53 1.15
CA TYR A 79 -17.87 1.79 2.19
C TYR A 79 -19.11 2.52 2.73
N GLN A 80 -19.16 3.84 2.55
CA GLN A 80 -20.24 4.68 3.06
C GLN A 80 -20.59 5.82 2.11
N ILE A 81 -21.84 6.27 2.22
CA ILE A 81 -22.35 7.38 1.42
C ILE A 81 -21.74 8.69 1.90
N VAL A 82 -20.70 9.14 1.22
CA VAL A 82 -20.13 10.49 1.35
C VAL A 82 -20.83 11.45 0.36
N PRO A 83 -21.50 12.54 0.81
CA PRO A 83 -22.31 13.41 -0.06
C PRO A 83 -21.57 13.99 -1.26
N PHE A 84 -20.28 14.33 -1.12
CA PHE A 84 -19.46 14.85 -2.20
C PHE A 84 -19.24 13.83 -3.34
N PHE A 85 -19.08 12.55 -2.99
CA PHE A 85 -18.80 11.47 -3.94
C PHE A 85 -20.06 10.75 -4.43
N HIS A 86 -21.19 10.88 -3.73
CA HIS A 86 -22.45 10.19 -4.03
C HIS A 86 -23.63 11.16 -4.09
N PRO A 87 -23.72 12.02 -5.12
CA PRO A 87 -24.85 12.95 -5.25
C PRO A 87 -26.21 12.23 -5.33
N GLN A 88 -26.26 11.03 -5.93
CA GLN A 88 -27.42 10.14 -5.99
C GLN A 88 -27.38 9.02 -4.90
N ARG A 89 -26.60 9.22 -3.84
CA ARG A 89 -26.54 8.39 -2.62
C ARG A 89 -26.31 6.91 -2.92
N GLN A 90 -27.26 6.05 -2.56
CA GLN A 90 -27.15 4.59 -2.64
C GLN A 90 -26.90 4.12 -4.08
N MET A 91 -27.49 4.78 -5.08
CA MET A 91 -27.29 4.41 -6.49
C MET A 91 -25.82 4.55 -6.93
N ASN A 92 -25.10 5.59 -6.48
CA ASN A 92 -23.68 5.73 -6.81
C ASN A 92 -22.84 4.69 -6.07
N LEU A 93 -23.16 4.39 -4.81
CA LEU A 93 -22.42 3.40 -4.02
C LEU A 93 -22.59 2.00 -4.59
N ASP A 94 -23.83 1.62 -4.95
CA ASP A 94 -24.13 0.31 -5.55
C ASP A 94 -23.42 0.14 -6.89
N ALA A 95 -23.39 1.19 -7.73
CA ALA A 95 -22.66 1.16 -9.00
C ALA A 95 -21.13 1.01 -8.82
N GLN A 96 -20.58 1.42 -7.68
CA GLN A 96 -19.15 1.20 -7.36
C GLN A 96 -18.87 -0.22 -6.88
N ILE A 97 -19.80 -0.82 -6.14
CA ILE A 97 -19.67 -2.18 -5.58
C ILE A 97 -19.93 -3.24 -6.66
N TRP A 98 -20.93 -3.03 -7.51
CA TRP A 98 -21.40 -4.00 -8.50
C TRP A 98 -20.92 -3.68 -9.91
N ARG A 99 -19.63 -3.32 -10.06
CA ARG A 99 -19.01 -3.14 -11.38
C ARG A 99 -19.04 -4.49 -12.13
N ASN A 100 -19.99 -4.65 -13.06
CA ASN A 100 -19.98 -5.68 -14.10
C ASN A 100 -18.97 -5.33 -15.21
#